data_AF-A0A3M1YTN5-F1
#
_entry.id   AF-A0A3M1YTN5-F1
#
_cell.length_a   1.000
_cell.length_b   1.000
_cell.length_c   1.000
_cell.angle_alpha   90.00
_cell.angle_beta   90.00
_cell.angle_gamma   90.00
#
_symmetry.space_group_name_H-M   'P 1'
#
loop_
_entity.id
_entity.type
_entity.pdbx_description
1 polymer ?
#
loop_
_entity_poly.entity_id
_entity_poly.type
_entity_poly.pdbx_seq_one_letter_code
_entity_poly.pdbx_strand_id
1 'polypeptide(L)' 'RSDHYNFAKHGIPSIFFFNGVHEDYHKPTDTEDKIHYELLEKRARLAFYLAWELANREERIKVDKQQENTKP' A
#
# COMPACT_ATOMS: atom_id res chain seq x y z
N ARG A 1 9.16 -4.97 -0.98
CA ARG A 1 9.53 -4.72 0.43
C ARG A 1 9.02 -3.34 0.79
N SER A 2 8.29 -3.19 1.89
CA SER A 2 7.84 -1.89 2.42
C SER A 2 7.30 -2.10 3.85
N ASP A 3 7.04 -1.04 4.58
CA ASP A 3 6.75 -1.05 6.02
C ASP A 3 5.43 -1.76 6.39
N HIS A 4 4.50 -1.87 5.44
CA HIS A 4 3.24 -2.61 5.61
C HIS A 4 3.47 -4.10 5.96
N TYR A 5 4.64 -4.66 5.64
CA TYR A 5 4.96 -6.07 5.90
C TYR A 5 4.80 -6.46 7.38
N ASN A 6 5.23 -5.61 8.31
CA ASN A 6 5.14 -5.94 9.74
C ASN A 6 3.67 -6.00 10.21
N PHE A 7 2.78 -5.22 9.63
CA PHE A 7 1.34 -5.29 9.90
C PHE A 7 0.74 -6.60 9.39
N ALA A 8 1.02 -6.94 8.13
CA ALA A 8 0.61 -8.21 7.53
C ALA A 8 1.11 -9.42 8.33
N LYS A 9 2.36 -9.37 8.80
CA LYS A 9 2.99 -10.40 9.66
C LYS A 9 2.32 -10.54 11.03
N HIS A 10 1.52 -9.59 11.48
CA HIS A 10 0.75 -9.72 12.71
C HIS A 10 -0.76 -9.87 12.47
N GLY A 11 -1.17 -10.25 11.26
CA GLY A 11 -2.58 -10.46 10.93
C GLY A 11 -3.41 -9.18 10.94
N ILE A 12 -2.77 -8.03 10.76
CA ILE A 12 -3.45 -6.75 10.59
C ILE A 12 -3.69 -6.56 9.08
N PRO A 13 -4.93 -6.27 8.64
CA PRO A 13 -5.20 -5.96 7.24
C PRO A 13 -4.29 -4.84 6.74
N SER A 14 -3.64 -5.04 5.60
CA SER A 14 -2.74 -4.05 5.02
C SER A 14 -2.85 -4.04 3.50
N ILE A 15 -2.77 -2.86 2.91
CA ILE A 15 -2.70 -2.65 1.46
C ILE A 15 -1.41 -1.91 1.13
N PHE A 16 -0.83 -2.20 -0.03
CA PHE A 16 0.35 -1.50 -0.53
C PHE A 16 0.09 -0.94 -1.93
N PHE A 17 0.05 0.39 -2.03
CA PHE A 17 -0.03 1.08 -3.32
C PHE A 17 1.37 1.20 -3.91
N PHE A 18 1.64 0.41 -4.95
CA PHE A 18 2.95 0.36 -5.60
C PHE A 18 2.81 0.16 -7.10
N ASN A 19 3.62 0.88 -7.88
CA ASN A 19 3.67 0.83 -9.34
C ASN A 19 4.86 0.00 -9.87
N GLY A 20 5.61 -0.68 -9.01
CA GLY A 20 6.81 -1.42 -9.41
C GLY A 20 8.10 -0.63 -9.21
N VAL A 21 9.23 -1.32 -9.32
CA VAL A 21 10.54 -0.66 -9.43
C VAL A 21 10.71 -0.11 -10.85
N HIS A 22 11.49 0.94 -11.01
CA HIS A 22 11.79 1.58 -12.29
C HIS A 22 13.29 1.79 -12.47
N GLU A 23 13.72 2.14 -13.68
CA GLU A 23 15.13 2.25 -14.07
C GLU A 23 15.92 3.23 -13.19
N ASP A 24 15.25 4.30 -12.73
CA ASP A 24 15.83 5.34 -11.89
C ASP A 24 15.79 5.04 -10.39
N TYR A 25 15.18 3.94 -9.97
CA TYR A 25 15.03 3.62 -8.55
C TYR A 25 16.40 3.59 -7.83
N HIS A 26 16.49 4.28 -6.68
CA HIS A 26 17.74 4.49 -5.92
C HIS A 26 18.85 5.25 -6.68
N LYS A 27 18.52 6.03 -7.71
CA LYS A 27 19.48 6.90 -8.42
C LYS A 27 19.14 8.37 -8.23
N PRO A 28 20.11 9.29 -8.35
CA PRO A 28 19.85 10.73 -8.33
C PRO A 28 18.93 11.22 -9.46
N THR A 29 18.71 10.41 -10.48
CA THR A 29 17.81 10.67 -11.61
C THR A 29 16.36 10.32 -11.32
N ASP A 30 16.02 9.86 -10.11
CA ASP A 30 14.65 9.68 -9.64
C ASP A 30 14.04 11.03 -9.24
N THR A 31 13.64 11.80 -10.25
CA THR A 31 13.25 13.21 -10.14
C THR A 31 11.78 13.43 -10.50
N GLU A 32 11.24 14.55 -10.04
CA GLU A 32 9.81 14.87 -10.07
C GLU A 32 9.22 15.05 -11.48
N ASP A 33 10.06 15.35 -12.48
CA ASP A 33 9.68 15.49 -13.89
C ASP A 33 9.23 14.14 -14.50
N LYS A 34 9.62 13.02 -13.88
CA LYS A 34 9.24 11.66 -14.31
C LYS A 34 7.91 11.20 -13.72
N ILE A 35 7.27 12.03 -12.89
CA ILE A 35 5.99 11.69 -12.27
C ILE A 35 4.84 11.88 -13.27
N HIS A 36 4.03 10.84 -13.45
CA HIS A 36 2.74 10.94 -14.15
C HIS A 36 1.68 11.52 -13.21
N TYR A 37 1.58 12.85 -13.13
CA TYR A 37 0.75 13.56 -12.15
C TYR A 37 -0.75 13.22 -12.21
N GLU A 38 -1.32 13.03 -13.40
CA GLU A 38 -2.73 12.63 -13.53
C GLU A 38 -3.01 11.27 -12.89
N LEU A 39 -2.08 10.31 -13.06
CA LEU A 39 -2.18 9.00 -12.42
C LEU A 39 -1.92 9.10 -10.91
N LEU A 40 -0.99 9.96 -10.48
CA LEU A 40 -0.74 10.22 -9.07
C LEU A 40 -1.98 10.77 -8.37
N GLU A 41 -2.66 11.77 -8.97
CA GLU A 41 -3.91 12.33 -8.43
C GLU A 41 -4.97 11.24 -8.28
N LYS A 42 -5.20 10.45 -9.33
CA LYS A 42 -6.18 9.35 -9.30
C LYS A 42 -5.89 8.35 -8.17
N ARG A 43 -4.61 8.00 -7.95
CA ARG A 43 -4.17 7.10 -6.87
C ARG A 43 -4.34 7.74 -5.50
N ALA A 44 -4.00 9.02 -5.35
CA ALA A 44 -4.17 9.75 -4.09
C ALA A 44 -5.65 9.84 -3.69
N ARG A 45 -6.54 10.12 -4.66
CA ARG A 45 -8.00 10.10 -4.45
C ARG A 45 -8.50 8.72 -4.03
N LEU A 46 -8.02 7.65 -4.68
CA LEU A 46 -8.38 6.28 -4.31
C LEU A 46 -7.95 5.97 -2.87
N ALA A 47 -6.71 6.29 -2.50
CA ALA A 47 -6.21 6.08 -1.14
C ALA A 47 -7.02 6.87 -0.11
N PHE A 48 -7.39 8.12 -0.43
CA PHE A 48 -8.25 8.95 0.42
C PHE A 48 -9.64 8.34 0.59
N TYR A 49 -10.33 8.00 -0.50
CA TYR A 49 -11.68 7.43 -0.42
C TYR A 49 -11.69 6.09 0.31
N LEU A 50 -10.67 5.25 0.11
CA LEU A 50 -10.52 4.00 0.85
C LEU A 50 -10.34 4.28 2.35
N ALA A 51 -9.41 5.16 2.73
CA ALA A 51 -9.20 5.49 4.14
C ALA A 51 -10.44 6.09 4.78
N TRP A 52 -11.14 7.00 4.08
CA TRP A 52 -12.39 7.60 4.53
C TRP A 52 -13.47 6.55 4.75
N GLU A 53 -13.67 5.65 3.78
CA GLU A 53 -14.66 4.59 3.87
C GLU A 53 -14.36 3.65 5.05
N LEU A 54 -13.11 3.21 5.19
CA LEU A 54 -12.69 2.33 6.29
C LEU A 54 -12.80 2.97 7.67
N ALA A 55 -12.50 4.26 7.78
CA ALA A 55 -12.60 4.98 9.05
C ALA A 55 -14.06 5.14 9.53
N ASN A 56 -15.02 5.07 8.61
CA ASN A 56 -16.44 5.29 8.89
C ASN A 56 -17.29 4.00 8.83
N ARG A 57 -16.68 2.84 8.64
CA ARG A 57 -17.39 1.55 8.70
C ARG A 57 -17.78 1.18 10.13
N GLU A 58 -18.93 0.53 10.28
CA GLU A 58 -19.34 -0.08 11.55
C GLU A 58 -18.46 -1.28 11.92
N GLU A 59 -18.09 -2.11 10.93
CA GLU A 59 -17.27 -3.29 11.13
C GLU A 59 -15.86 -3.13 10.54
N ARG A 60 -14.87 -3.59 11.29
CA ARG A 60 -13.48 -3.72 10.81
C ARG A 60 -13.38 -4.72 9.66
N ILE A 61 -12.43 -4.49 8.75
CA ILE A 61 -12.07 -5.48 7.73
C ILE A 61 -11.57 -6.77 8.39
N LYS A 62 -12.08 -7.90 7.88
CA LYS A 62 -11.64 -9.24 8.27
C LYS A 62 -10.51 -9.66 7.35
N VAL A 63 -9.42 -10.17 7.93
CA VAL A 63 -8.34 -10.80 7.17
C VAL A 63 -8.85 -12.16 6.67
N ASP A 64 -8.75 -12.39 5.37
CA ASP A 64 -9.19 -13.61 4.69
C ASP A 64 -8.14 -14.73 4.73
N LYS A 65 -6.86 -14.37 4.88
CA LYS A 65 -5.74 -15.32 5.01
C LYS A 65 -5.35 -15.53 6.47
N GLN A 66 -5.55 -16.75 6.97
CA GLN A 66 -4.89 -17.21 8.18
C GLN A 66 -3.40 -17.36 7.88
N GLN A 67 -2.52 -16.85 8.75
CA GLN A 67 -1.11 -17.17 8.64
C GLN A 67 -0.96 -18.68 8.87
N GLU A 68 -0.49 -19.40 7.86
CA GLU A 68 0.11 -20.70 8.14
C GLU A 68 1.27 -20.43 9.10
N ASN A 69 1.18 -21.00 10.30
CA ASN A 69 2.27 -21.04 11.25
C ASN A 69 3.44 -21.76 10.59
N THR A 70 4.29 -21.02 9.87
CA THR A 70 5.61 -21.50 9.48
C THR A 70 6.39 -21.63 10.78
N LYS A 71 6.36 -22.86 11.32
CA LYS A 71 7.21 -23.33 12.40
C LYS A 71 8.68 -22.97 12.08
N PRO A 72 9.49 -22.74 13.12
CA PRO A 72 10.84 -22.17 13.01
C PRO A 72 11.75 -22.93 12.06
#